data_AF-A0AAW8GUS4-F1
#
_entry.id   AF-A0AAW8GUS4-F1
#
_cell.length_a   1.000
_cell.length_b   1.000
_cell.length_c   1.000
_cell.angle_alpha   90.00
_cell.angle_beta   90.00
_cell.angle_gamma   90.00
#
_symmetry.space_group_name_H-M   'P 1'
#
loop_
_entity.id
_entity.type
_entity.pdbx_description
1 polymer ?
#
loop_
_entity_poly.entity_id
_entity_poly.type
_entity_poly.pdbx_seq_one_letter_code
_entity_poly.pdbx_strand_id
1 'polypeptide(L)'
;MQLTTGKTYHAHQAAYSFEDLDGETVTFDEVNFSFTVLEKPKKVVANDGATKKVIKLPKHLAEPKWHWVLNENKNIQHWLNVEVYEVEEVM
;
A
#
# COMPACT_ATOMS: atom_id res chain seq x y z
N MET A 1 11.59 -4.76 4.98
CA MET A 1 11.77 -5.83 3.96
C MET A 1 11.92 -5.19 2.58
N GLN A 2 12.76 -5.72 1.70
CA GLN A 2 12.93 -5.19 0.34
C GLN A 2 12.23 -6.13 -0.65
N LEU A 3 11.12 -5.68 -1.24
CA LEU A 3 10.41 -6.46 -2.24
C LEU A 3 11.05 -6.30 -3.62
N THR A 4 10.88 -7.32 -4.47
CA THR A 4 11.45 -7.32 -5.83
C THR A 4 10.37 -7.04 -6.86
N THR A 5 10.61 -6.11 -7.78
CA THR A 5 9.70 -5.86 -8.90
C THR A 5 9.47 -7.13 -9.73
N GLY A 6 8.21 -7.38 -10.11
CA GLY A 6 7.79 -8.53 -10.90
C GLY A 6 7.52 -9.79 -10.08
N LYS A 7 7.80 -9.78 -8.77
CA LYS A 7 7.44 -10.88 -7.86
C LYS A 7 6.08 -10.64 -7.20
N THR A 8 5.42 -11.75 -6.89
CA THR A 8 4.14 -11.79 -6.18
C THR A 8 4.35 -12.19 -4.72
N TYR A 9 3.65 -11.49 -3.85
CA TYR A 9 3.69 -11.67 -2.41
C TYR A 9 2.28 -11.74 -1.85
N HIS A 10 2.16 -12.24 -0.63
CA HIS A 10 0.93 -12.27 0.14
C HIS A 10 1.05 -11.27 1.30
N ALA A 11 0.08 -10.38 1.45
CA ALA A 11 -0.02 -9.45 2.57
C ALA A 11 -1.13 -9.90 3.53
N HIS A 12 -0.80 -9.89 4.82
CA HIS A 12 -1.71 -10.13 5.92
C HIS A 12 -1.63 -9.01 6.95
N GLN A 13 -2.78 -8.60 7.47
CA GLN A 13 -2.91 -7.73 8.63
C GLN A 13 -4.07 -8.24 9.45
N ALA A 14 -3.80 -8.66 10.68
CA ALA A 14 -4.84 -9.11 11.60
C ALA A 14 -5.83 -7.97 11.90
N ALA A 15 -7.09 -8.35 12.15
CA ALA A 15 -8.09 -7.41 12.66
C ALA A 15 -7.61 -6.80 13.98
N TYR A 16 -7.83 -5.50 14.16
CA TYR A 16 -7.46 -4.81 15.39
C TYR A 16 -8.44 -3.68 15.69
N SER A 17 -8.54 -3.32 16.97
CA SER A 17 -9.35 -2.20 17.43
C SER A 17 -8.55 -1.35 18.40
N PHE A 18 -8.83 -0.06 18.43
CA PHE A 18 -8.30 0.88 19.41
C PHE A 18 -9.32 1.96 19.75
N GLU A 19 -9.14 2.62 20.89
CA GLU A 19 -9.93 3.77 21.30
C GLU A 19 -9.32 5.04 20.71
N ASP A 20 -10.13 5.86 20.03
CA ASP A 20 -9.67 7.12 19.46
C ASP A 20 -9.57 8.25 20.50
N LEU A 21 -9.37 9.50 20.03
CA LEU A 21 -9.22 10.66 20.92
C LEU A 21 -10.51 11.05 21.64
N ASP A 22 -11.66 10.60 21.15
CA ASP A 22 -12.99 10.92 21.68
C ASP A 22 -13.56 9.77 22.54
N GLY A 23 -12.81 8.68 22.70
CA GLY A 23 -13.23 7.51 23.47
C GLY A 23 -14.05 6.50 22.65
N GLU A 24 -14.11 6.65 21.32
CA GLU A 24 -14.84 5.74 20.46
C GLU A 24 -13.95 4.57 20.02
N THR A 25 -14.49 3.35 20.10
CA THR A 25 -13.80 2.16 19.61
C THR A 25 -13.84 2.11 18.10
N VAL A 26 -12.68 2.29 17.47
CA VAL A 26 -12.49 2.10 16.03
C VAL A 26 -12.01 0.67 15.78
N THR A 27 -12.66 -0.02 14.84
CA THR A 27 -12.29 -1.38 14.45
C THR A 27 -11.86 -1.43 12.98
N PHE A 28 -10.78 -2.15 12.73
CA PHE A 28 -10.27 -2.45 11.40
C PHE A 28 -10.38 -3.95 11.17
N ASP A 29 -11.04 -4.32 10.08
CA ASP A 29 -11.16 -5.71 9.67
C ASP A 29 -9.81 -6.30 9.27
N GLU A 30 -9.73 -7.63 9.32
CA GLU A 30 -8.59 -8.36 8.78
C GLU A 30 -8.42 -8.06 7.29
N VAL A 31 -7.18 -7.83 6.88
CA VAL A 31 -6.81 -7.63 5.48
C VAL A 31 -5.93 -8.79 5.03
N ASN A 32 -6.33 -9.46 3.97
CA ASN A 32 -5.60 -10.58 3.40
C ASN A 32 -5.72 -10.55 1.87
N PHE A 33 -4.59 -10.44 1.16
CA PHE A 33 -4.58 -10.41 -0.31
C PHE A 33 -3.20 -10.69 -0.91
N SER A 34 -3.20 -11.17 -2.15
CA SER A 34 -1.98 -11.31 -2.95
C SER A 34 -1.74 -10.07 -3.81
N PHE A 35 -0.47 -9.71 -4.00
CA PHE A 35 -0.09 -8.58 -4.80
C PHE A 35 1.23 -8.78 -5.55
N THR A 36 1.31 -8.24 -6.77
CA THR A 36 2.54 -8.21 -7.55
C THR A 36 3.19 -6.83 -7.47
N VAL A 37 4.50 -6.81 -7.20
CA VAL A 37 5.25 -5.55 -7.13
C VAL A 37 5.53 -5.05 -8.54
N LEU A 38 5.21 -3.79 -8.79
CA LEU A 38 5.38 -3.13 -10.07
C LEU A 38 6.52 -2.10 -10.01
N GLU A 39 7.03 -1.72 -11.18
CA GLU A 39 7.92 -0.58 -11.31
C GLU A 39 7.23 0.69 -10.78
N LYS A 40 7.93 1.47 -9.96
CA LYS A 40 7.40 2.74 -9.48
C LYS A 40 7.19 3.69 -10.65
N PRO A 41 6.06 4.40 -10.72
CA PRO A 41 5.83 5.37 -11.78
C PRO A 41 6.78 6.56 -11.63
N LYS A 42 7.21 7.14 -12.75
CA LYS A 42 8.10 8.32 -12.77
C LYS A 42 7.39 9.61 -12.34
N LYS A 43 6.06 9.65 -12.47
CA LYS A 43 5.19 10.79 -12.18
C LYS A 43 3.90 10.30 -11.54
N VAL A 44 3.29 11.12 -10.69
CA VAL A 44 2.01 10.83 -10.04
C VAL A 44 1.06 12.02 -10.22
N VAL A 45 -0.23 11.75 -10.09
CA VAL A 45 -1.24 12.82 -9.99
C VAL A 45 -1.37 13.19 -8.52
N ALA A 46 -0.97 14.42 -8.18
CA ALA A 46 -1.30 15.02 -6.89
C ALA A 46 -2.68 15.68 -6.99
N ASN A 47 -3.55 15.36 -6.04
CA ASN A 47 -4.88 15.93 -5.91
C ASN A 47 -5.06 16.44 -4.48
N ASP A 48 -5.22 17.75 -4.31
CA ASP A 48 -5.45 18.40 -3.01
C ASP A 48 -6.94 18.64 -2.71
N GLY A 49 -7.84 18.09 -3.54
CA GLY A 49 -9.28 18.28 -3.45
C GLY A 49 -9.79 19.48 -4.25
N ALA A 50 -8.93 20.43 -4.60
CA ALA A 50 -9.28 21.60 -5.42
C ALA A 50 -8.63 21.56 -6.81
N THR A 51 -7.41 21.03 -6.90
CA THR A 51 -6.59 20.98 -8.10
C THR A 51 -5.98 19.60 -8.31
N LYS A 52 -5.82 19.23 -9.58
CA LYS A 52 -5.11 18.01 -9.99
C LYS A 52 -3.89 18.41 -10.82
N LYS A 53 -2.70 17.94 -10.41
CA LYS A 53 -1.44 18.23 -11.11
C LYS A 53 -0.60 16.98 -11.26
N VAL A 54 0.01 16.80 -12.43
CA VAL A 54 1.01 15.75 -12.65
C VAL A 54 2.35 16.25 -12.15
N ILE A 55 2.89 15.59 -11.12
CA ILE A 55 4.18 15.93 -10.50
C ILE A 55 5.16 14.76 -10.65
N LYS A 56 6.46 15.02 -10.50
CA LYS A 56 7.46 13.96 -10.36
C LYS A 56 7.16 13.12 -9.12
N LEU A 57 7.57 11.85 -9.12
CA LEU A 57 7.41 10.97 -7.95
C LEU A 57 7.97 11.65 -6.68
N PRO A 58 7.12 11.91 -5.66
CA PRO A 58 7.55 12.52 -4.42
C PRO A 58 8.56 11.65 -3.68
N LYS A 59 9.45 12.29 -2.91
CA LYS A 59 10.51 11.60 -2.14
C LYS A 59 9.94 10.51 -1.21
N HIS A 60 8.83 10.78 -0.52
CA HIS A 60 8.25 9.82 0.41
C HIS A 60 7.74 8.55 -0.29
N LEU A 61 7.17 8.65 -1.50
CA LEU A 61 6.76 7.47 -2.29
C LEU A 61 7.96 6.74 -2.93
N ALA A 62 9.10 7.41 -3.05
CA ALA A 62 10.34 6.77 -3.50
C ALA A 62 10.99 5.91 -2.40
N GLU A 63 10.61 6.10 -1.14
CA GLU A 63 11.17 5.34 -0.01
C GLU A 63 10.95 3.82 -0.13
N PRO A 64 11.84 2.98 0.43
CA PRO A 64 11.75 1.52 0.33
C PRO A 64 10.50 0.91 0.96
N LYS A 65 9.84 1.58 1.90
CA LYS A 65 8.60 1.09 2.52
C LYS A 65 7.37 1.18 1.62
N TRP A 66 7.41 2.08 0.63
CA TRP A 66 6.32 2.28 -0.31
C TRP A 66 6.58 1.54 -1.61
N HIS A 67 5.60 0.75 -2.06
CA HIS A 67 5.66 0.00 -3.32
C HIS A 67 4.44 0.33 -4.18
N TRP A 68 4.63 0.40 -5.49
CA TRP A 68 3.51 0.39 -6.43
C TRP A 68 3.18 -1.07 -6.72
N VAL A 69 1.94 -1.49 -6.48
CA VAL A 69 1.57 -2.91 -6.56
C VAL A 69 0.28 -3.10 -7.33
N LEU A 70 0.13 -4.28 -7.94
CA LEU A 70 -1.15 -4.78 -8.43
C LEU A 70 -1.77 -5.66 -7.33
N ASN A 71 -2.93 -5.28 -6.81
CA ASN A 71 -3.74 -6.18 -5.98
C ASN A 71 -4.37 -7.24 -6.89
N GLU A 72 -3.99 -8.50 -6.74
CA GLU A 72 -4.44 -9.60 -7.60
C GLU A 72 -5.92 -9.94 -7.36
N ASN A 73 -6.41 -9.78 -6.12
CA ASN A 73 -7.79 -10.10 -5.76
C ASN A 73 -8.78 -9.13 -6.41
N LYS A 74 -8.42 -7.84 -6.48
CA LYS A 74 -9.28 -6.76 -7.00
C LYS A 74 -8.90 -6.29 -8.40
N ASN A 75 -7.75 -6.74 -8.92
CA ASN A 75 -7.15 -6.29 -10.17
C ASN A 75 -6.98 -4.76 -10.25
N ILE A 76 -6.52 -4.15 -9.15
CA ILE A 76 -6.30 -2.69 -9.04
C ILE A 76 -4.85 -2.37 -8.69
N GLN A 77 -4.31 -1.33 -9.32
CA GLN A 77 -2.99 -0.82 -8.97
C GLN A 77 -3.11 0.26 -7.89
N HIS A 78 -2.28 0.17 -6.86
CA HIS A 78 -2.27 1.13 -5.77
C HIS A 78 -0.90 1.17 -5.07
N TRP A 79 -0.72 2.18 -4.21
CA TRP A 79 0.44 2.26 -3.33
C TRP A 79 0.22 1.39 -2.11
N LEU A 80 1.22 0.59 -1.77
CA LEU A 80 1.25 -0.26 -0.59
C LEU A 80 2.40 0.16 0.31
N ASN A 81 2.12 0.41 1.59
CA ASN A 81 3.15 0.51 2.62
C ASN A 81 3.33 -0.86 3.27
N VAL A 82 4.49 -1.49 3.07
CA VAL A 82 4.74 -2.86 3.53
C VAL A 82 4.94 -2.96 5.04
N GLU A 83 5.18 -1.85 5.74
CA GLU A 83 5.34 -1.85 7.21
C GLU A 83 4.01 -2.07 7.95
N VAL A 84 2.88 -1.95 7.23
CA VAL A 84 1.53 -2.14 7.79
C VAL A 84 1.11 -3.62 7.78
N TYR A 85 1.83 -4.47 7.05
CA TYR A 85 1.45 -5.85 6.79
C TYR A 85 2.57 -6.82 7.18
N GLU A 86 2.17 -8.01 7.60
CA GLU A 86 3.01 -9.20 7.51
C GLU A 86 3.01 -9.64 6.04
N VAL A 87 4.19 -9.81 5.46
CA VAL A 87 4.34 -10.08 4.02
C VAL A 87 5.19 -11.32 3.79
N GLU A 88 4.67 -12.23 2.98
CA GLU A 88 5.33 -13.50 2.63
C GLU A 88 5.46 -13.63 1.11
N GLU A 89 6.54 -14.24 0.62
CA GLU A 89 6.71 -14.53 -0.81
C GLU A 89 5.88 -15.76 -1.20
N VAL A 90 5.10 -15.64 -2.29
CA VAL A 90 4.34 -16.78 -2.82
C VAL A 90 5.26 -17.55 -3.77
N MET A 91 5.54 -18.82 -3.44
CA MET A 91 6.38 -19.73 -4.25
C MET A 91 5.72 -20.12 -5.57
#